data_AF-A0A1Q3SJZ8-F1
#
_entry.id   AF-A0A1Q3SJZ8-F1
#
_cell.length_a   1.000
_cell.length_b   1.000
_cell.length_c   1.000
_cell.angle_alpha   90.00
_cell.angle_beta   90.00
_cell.angle_gamma   90.00
#
_symmetry.space_group_name_H-M   'P 1'
#
loop_
_entity.id
_entity.type
_entity.pdbx_description
1 polymer ?
#
loop_
_entity_poly.entity_id
_entity_poly.type
_entity_poly.pdbx_seq_one_letter_code
_entity_poly.pdbx_strand_id
1 'polypeptide(L)'
;MENLEKLSREVWGAYEYLRDTDLSTVSGTSRLLRSSNRHKLHDRMVEELVELRGVVEGTHFHEGFAHDLILEGNEVWYWGTCTAINAGMDYESLLPHRALQTGYDTDPVSRPELVPVFDKLLKKLDGPQSHDDELANLVQVFCLVGRACRLNEMPPDRLLEQDKTEMSQKDYLANYWKRPAPLLSR
;
A
#
# COMPACT_ATOMS: atom_id res chain seq x y z
N MET A 1 13.36 1.63 -12.38
CA MET A 1 13.05 0.49 -11.48
C MET A 1 13.77 0.56 -10.14
N GLU A 2 15.06 0.99 -10.06
CA GLU A 2 15.72 1.26 -8.76
C GLU A 2 14.96 2.27 -7.88
N ASN A 3 14.22 3.21 -8.49
CA ASN A 3 13.44 4.21 -7.76
C ASN A 3 12.29 3.61 -6.94
N LEU A 4 11.52 2.66 -7.50
CA LEU A 4 10.35 2.08 -6.83
C LEU A 4 10.75 1.26 -5.60
N GLU A 5 11.78 0.42 -5.73
CA GLU A 5 12.32 -0.34 -4.59
C GLU A 5 12.84 0.60 -3.51
N LYS A 6 13.70 1.56 -3.87
CA LYS A 6 14.25 2.51 -2.91
C LYS A 6 13.15 3.27 -2.17
N LEU A 7 12.18 3.82 -2.92
CA LEU A 7 11.12 4.64 -2.37
C LEU A 7 10.18 3.83 -1.46
N SER A 8 9.79 2.62 -1.88
CA SER A 8 8.97 1.74 -1.05
C SER A 8 9.71 1.30 0.22
N ARG A 9 11.03 1.05 0.18
CA ARG A 9 11.82 0.76 1.38
C ARG A 9 11.87 1.94 2.34
N GLU A 10 12.05 3.16 1.82
CA GLU A 10 12.04 4.39 2.63
C GLU A 10 10.67 4.64 3.29
N VAL A 11 9.58 4.46 2.55
CA VAL A 11 8.22 4.63 3.10
C VAL A 11 7.89 3.52 4.09
N TRP A 12 8.17 2.25 3.75
CA TRP A 12 7.98 1.11 4.65
C TRP A 12 8.75 1.28 5.96
N GLY A 13 10.02 1.66 5.88
CA GLY A 13 10.84 1.89 7.06
C GLY A 13 10.32 3.04 7.94
N ALA A 14 9.63 4.02 7.37
CA ALA A 14 8.97 5.07 8.16
C ALA A 14 7.79 4.48 8.96
N TYR A 15 7.02 3.56 8.38
CA TYR A 15 5.98 2.83 9.11
C TYR A 15 6.54 1.90 10.19
N GLU A 16 7.65 1.19 9.92
CA GLU A 16 8.35 0.41 10.95
C GLU A 16 8.85 1.30 12.09
N TYR A 17 9.41 2.47 11.77
CA TYR A 17 9.80 3.45 12.78
C TYR A 17 8.62 3.93 13.63
N LEU A 18 7.44 4.14 13.03
CA LEU A 18 6.20 4.48 13.74
C LEU A 18 5.69 3.35 14.64
N ARG A 19 5.90 2.09 14.26
CA ARG A 19 5.62 0.91 15.10
C ARG A 19 6.57 0.86 16.29
N ASP A 20 7.86 1.01 16.03
CA ASP A 20 8.94 0.73 16.99
C ASP A 20 9.20 1.91 17.95
N THR A 21 8.87 3.13 17.53
CA THR A 21 8.97 4.34 18.34
C THR A 21 7.60 4.75 18.84
N ASP A 22 7.42 4.83 20.16
CA ASP A 22 6.13 5.24 20.72
C ASP A 22 5.87 6.73 20.47
N LEU A 23 5.10 7.00 19.42
CA LEU A 23 4.63 8.33 19.03
C LEU A 23 3.10 8.39 19.13
N SER A 24 2.49 7.51 19.90
CA SER A 24 1.03 7.32 19.97
C SER A 24 0.26 8.55 20.47
N THR A 25 0.94 9.51 21.11
CA THR A 25 0.39 10.80 21.54
C THR A 25 0.23 11.80 20.39
N VAL A 26 1.02 11.67 19.32
CA VAL A 26 1.10 12.63 18.21
C VAL A 26 0.86 12.02 16.82
N SER A 27 0.87 10.69 16.70
CA SER A 27 0.66 9.96 15.45
C SER A 27 -0.45 8.93 15.59
N GLY A 28 -1.51 9.11 14.78
CA GLY A 28 -2.59 8.13 14.67
C GLY A 28 -2.10 6.78 14.16
N THR A 29 -1.20 6.78 13.19
CA THR A 29 -0.58 5.58 12.61
C THR A 29 0.28 4.85 13.64
N SER A 30 1.11 5.54 14.44
CA SER A 30 1.88 4.90 15.51
C SER A 30 0.96 4.21 16.53
N ARG A 31 -0.12 4.90 16.95
CA ARG A 31 -1.14 4.32 17.83
C ARG A 31 -1.83 3.11 17.22
N LEU A 32 -2.13 3.16 15.92
CA LEU A 32 -2.79 2.09 15.18
C LEU A 32 -1.89 0.86 15.04
N LEU A 33 -0.64 1.03 14.61
CA LEU A 33 0.34 -0.05 14.42
C LEU A 33 0.67 -0.78 15.72
N ARG A 34 0.55 -0.09 16.86
CA ARG A 34 0.76 -0.64 18.20
C ARG A 34 -0.49 -1.23 18.83
N SER A 35 -1.65 -1.07 18.19
CA SER A 35 -2.91 -1.68 18.65
C SER A 35 -2.98 -3.15 18.24
N SER A 36 -3.69 -3.97 19.03
CA SER A 36 -3.98 -5.36 18.67
C SER A 36 -5.18 -5.50 17.72
N ASN A 37 -5.69 -4.39 17.16
CA ASN A 37 -6.91 -4.40 16.35
C ASN A 37 -6.60 -4.67 14.87
N ARG A 38 -6.16 -5.91 14.59
CA ARG A 38 -5.90 -6.41 13.24
C ARG A 38 -7.10 -6.34 12.31
N HIS A 39 -8.29 -6.65 12.83
CA HIS A 39 -9.53 -6.64 12.06
C HIS A 39 -9.80 -5.24 11.48
N LYS A 40 -9.64 -4.19 12.28
CA LYS A 40 -9.81 -2.81 11.79
C LYS A 40 -8.85 -2.45 10.65
N LEU A 41 -7.59 -2.89 10.71
CA LEU A 41 -6.61 -2.63 9.66
C LEU A 41 -7.01 -3.33 8.35
N HIS A 42 -7.39 -4.60 8.46
CA HIS A 42 -7.88 -5.40 7.36
C HIS A 42 -9.16 -4.79 6.74
N ASP A 43 -10.14 -4.44 7.56
CA ASP A 43 -11.42 -3.87 7.10
C ASP A 43 -11.19 -2.57 6.33
N ARG A 44 -10.32 -1.68 6.84
CA ARG A 44 -9.96 -0.45 6.13
C ARG A 44 -9.26 -0.75 4.81
N MET A 45 -8.29 -1.66 4.77
CA MET A 45 -7.65 -2.07 3.52
C MET A 45 -8.68 -2.59 2.49
N VAL A 46 -9.66 -3.37 2.93
CA VAL A 46 -10.75 -3.86 2.06
C VAL A 46 -11.62 -2.71 1.56
N GLU A 47 -11.99 -1.77 2.42
CA GLU A 47 -12.75 -0.57 2.06
C GLU A 47 -12.02 0.23 0.96
N GLU A 48 -10.74 0.56 1.14
CA GLU A 48 -9.99 1.29 0.11
C GLU A 48 -9.84 0.49 -1.19
N LEU A 49 -9.75 -0.84 -1.09
CA LEU A 49 -9.69 -1.69 -2.28
C LEU A 49 -11.01 -1.69 -3.05
N VAL A 50 -12.15 -1.54 -2.35
CA VAL A 50 -13.47 -1.32 -2.96
C VAL A 50 -13.53 0.06 -3.62
N GLU A 51 -12.98 1.10 -2.99
CA GLU A 51 -12.92 2.46 -3.56
C GLU A 51 -12.05 2.48 -4.82
N LEU A 52 -10.86 1.89 -4.79
CA LEU A 52 -9.99 1.73 -5.95
C LEU A 52 -10.65 0.92 -7.08
N ARG A 53 -11.37 -0.16 -6.75
CA ARG A 53 -12.22 -0.89 -7.72
C ARG A 53 -13.23 0.07 -8.36
N GLY A 54 -13.91 0.89 -7.56
CA GLY A 54 -14.86 1.89 -8.03
C GLY A 54 -14.23 2.92 -8.97
N VAL A 55 -13.00 3.36 -8.72
CA VAL A 55 -12.24 4.27 -9.60
C VAL A 55 -11.97 3.61 -10.95
N VAL A 56 -11.53 2.35 -10.94
CA VAL A 56 -11.30 1.55 -12.16
C VAL A 56 -12.59 1.38 -12.97
N GLU A 57 -13.69 1.04 -12.30
CA GLU A 57 -15.03 0.89 -12.91
C GLU A 57 -15.60 2.22 -13.40
N GLY A 58 -15.17 3.35 -12.83
CA GLY A 58 -15.72 4.68 -13.09
C GLY A 58 -16.97 5.01 -12.26
N THR A 59 -17.20 4.29 -11.16
CA THR A 59 -18.32 4.48 -10.22
C THR A 59 -17.92 5.26 -8.97
N HIS A 60 -16.63 5.40 -8.69
CA HIS A 60 -16.06 6.25 -7.65
C HIS A 60 -15.23 7.35 -8.32
N PHE A 61 -15.60 8.62 -8.09
CA PHE A 61 -15.01 9.77 -8.78
C PHE A 61 -15.07 11.03 -7.92
N HIS A 62 -13.94 11.73 -7.79
CA HIS A 62 -13.87 13.03 -7.12
C HIS A 62 -13.47 14.13 -8.10
N GLU A 63 -12.26 14.05 -8.66
CA GLU A 63 -11.70 15.10 -9.52
C GLU A 63 -11.34 14.61 -10.92
N GLY A 64 -11.00 13.33 -11.06
CA GLY A 64 -10.44 12.80 -12.28
C GLY A 64 -9.85 11.42 -12.07
N PHE A 65 -9.94 10.54 -13.06
CA PHE A 65 -9.43 9.17 -12.95
C PHE A 65 -7.98 9.10 -12.44
N ALA A 66 -7.09 9.94 -12.96
CA ALA A 66 -5.69 9.95 -12.53
C ALA A 66 -5.52 10.42 -11.07
N HIS A 67 -6.31 11.39 -10.63
CA HIS A 67 -6.27 11.90 -9.26
C HIS A 67 -6.83 10.86 -8.29
N ASP A 68 -8.01 10.33 -8.58
CA ASP A 68 -8.70 9.35 -7.75
C ASP A 68 -7.90 8.04 -7.68
N LEU A 69 -7.23 7.65 -8.77
CA LEU A 69 -6.33 6.50 -8.79
C LEU A 69 -5.10 6.70 -7.88
N ILE A 70 -4.57 7.92 -7.79
CA ILE A 70 -3.47 8.23 -6.87
C ILE A 70 -3.97 8.16 -5.43
N LEU A 71 -5.11 8.79 -5.15
CA LEU A 71 -5.71 8.83 -3.82
C LEU A 71 -6.00 7.42 -3.30
N GLU A 72 -6.84 6.66 -4.00
CA GLU A 72 -7.24 5.32 -3.54
C GLU A 72 -6.08 4.32 -3.63
N GLY A 73 -5.19 4.46 -4.62
CA GLY A 73 -3.98 3.65 -4.69
C GLY A 73 -3.03 3.88 -3.51
N ASN A 74 -2.92 5.12 -3.03
CA ASN A 74 -2.13 5.48 -1.86
C ASN A 74 -2.78 4.96 -0.56
N GLU A 75 -4.09 5.10 -0.41
CA GLU A 75 -4.83 4.58 0.75
C GLU A 75 -4.73 3.05 0.83
N VAL A 76 -4.89 2.32 -0.28
CA VAL A 76 -4.64 0.86 -0.32
C VAL A 76 -3.20 0.53 0.07
N TRP A 77 -2.22 1.30 -0.40
CA TRP A 77 -0.82 1.13 0.00
C TRP A 77 -0.63 1.32 1.51
N TYR A 78 -1.19 2.39 2.08
CA TYR A 78 -1.10 2.73 3.49
C TYR A 78 -1.70 1.64 4.38
N TRP A 79 -2.96 1.26 4.15
CA TRP A 79 -3.64 0.25 4.97
C TRP A 79 -3.08 -1.15 4.75
N GLY A 80 -2.67 -1.49 3.53
CA GLY A 80 -1.98 -2.76 3.24
C GLY A 80 -0.65 -2.86 3.98
N THR A 81 0.15 -1.80 3.97
CA THR A 81 1.43 -1.73 4.70
C THR A 81 1.21 -1.80 6.21
N CYS A 82 0.23 -1.09 6.74
CA CYS A 82 -0.10 -1.15 8.16
C CYS A 82 -0.58 -2.55 8.58
N THR A 83 -1.38 -3.20 7.75
CA THR A 83 -1.84 -4.58 7.95
C THR A 83 -0.63 -5.53 8.02
N ALA A 84 0.26 -5.47 7.04
CA ALA A 84 1.47 -6.32 6.99
C ALA A 84 2.39 -6.12 8.20
N ILE A 85 2.68 -4.87 8.56
CA ILE A 85 3.58 -4.54 9.68
C ILE A 85 2.96 -4.96 11.02
N ASN A 86 1.65 -4.76 11.21
CA ASN A 86 0.94 -5.23 12.40
C ASN A 86 0.82 -6.77 12.42
N ALA A 87 0.80 -7.40 11.23
CA ALA A 87 0.86 -8.85 11.06
C ALA A 87 2.22 -9.44 11.50
N GLY A 88 3.26 -8.60 11.60
CA GLY A 88 4.63 -9.01 11.90
C GLY A 88 5.44 -9.38 10.66
N MET A 89 4.94 -9.04 9.46
CA MET A 89 5.63 -9.26 8.20
C MET A 89 6.72 -8.20 8.01
N ASP A 90 7.88 -8.63 7.54
CA ASP A 90 8.95 -7.72 7.14
C ASP A 90 8.88 -7.41 5.63
N TYR A 91 9.64 -6.41 5.20
CA TYR A 91 9.67 -6.01 3.80
C TYR A 91 10.14 -7.13 2.86
N GLU A 92 11.09 -7.97 3.30
CA GLU A 92 11.72 -9.01 2.47
C GLU A 92 10.82 -10.22 2.24
N SER A 93 9.91 -10.53 3.16
CA SER A 93 8.91 -11.58 3.01
C SER A 93 7.83 -11.20 2.00
N LEU A 94 7.49 -9.91 1.89
CA LEU A 94 6.39 -9.42 1.06
C LEU A 94 6.84 -8.85 -0.28
N LEU A 95 8.05 -8.26 -0.33
CA LEU A 95 8.63 -7.56 -1.48
C LEU A 95 7.60 -6.67 -2.21
N PRO A 96 6.97 -5.71 -1.51
CA PRO A 96 5.79 -5.01 -2.03
C PRO A 96 6.09 -4.20 -3.30
N HIS A 97 7.33 -3.74 -3.49
CA HIS A 97 7.77 -3.13 -4.75
C HIS A 97 7.68 -4.09 -5.94
N ARG A 98 8.02 -5.36 -5.75
CA ARG A 98 7.91 -6.38 -6.81
C ARG A 98 6.46 -6.70 -7.11
N ALA A 99 5.60 -6.73 -6.10
CA ALA A 99 4.16 -6.92 -6.31
C ALA A 99 3.58 -5.77 -7.17
N LEU A 100 3.84 -4.52 -6.79
CA LEU A 100 3.47 -3.34 -7.57
C LEU A 100 4.02 -3.38 -9.00
N GLN A 101 5.31 -3.66 -9.15
CA GLN A 101 5.99 -3.72 -10.45
C GLN A 101 5.42 -4.85 -11.33
N THR A 102 5.21 -6.04 -10.77
CA THR A 102 4.62 -7.18 -11.49
C THR A 102 3.23 -6.84 -12.00
N GLY A 103 2.42 -6.17 -11.16
CA GLY A 103 1.11 -5.70 -11.57
C GLY A 103 1.19 -4.68 -12.71
N TYR A 104 2.10 -3.72 -12.61
CA TYR A 104 2.28 -2.67 -13.62
C TYR A 104 2.81 -3.19 -14.96
N ASP A 105 3.74 -4.15 -14.93
CA ASP A 105 4.35 -4.76 -16.13
C ASP A 105 3.45 -5.79 -16.80
N THR A 106 2.38 -6.22 -16.12
CA THR A 106 1.38 -7.09 -16.74
C THR A 106 0.65 -6.29 -17.82
N ASP A 107 0.74 -6.78 -19.07
CA ASP A 107 0.15 -6.15 -20.25
C ASP A 107 -1.30 -5.70 -20.01
N PRO A 108 -1.69 -4.57 -20.64
CA PRO A 108 -2.83 -3.80 -20.22
C PRO A 108 -4.08 -4.66 -20.16
N VAL A 109 -4.65 -4.69 -18.97
CA VAL A 109 -5.94 -5.30 -18.69
C VAL A 109 -6.92 -4.14 -18.78
N SER A 110 -7.83 -4.17 -19.73
CA SER A 110 -8.85 -3.13 -19.87
C SER A 110 -9.68 -3.02 -18.58
N ARG A 111 -10.33 -1.87 -18.33
CA ARG A 111 -11.19 -1.70 -17.14
C ARG A 111 -12.20 -2.87 -16.96
N PRO A 112 -12.92 -3.32 -18.02
CA PRO A 112 -13.86 -4.44 -17.91
C PRO A 112 -13.21 -5.78 -17.54
N GLU A 113 -11.93 -5.98 -17.86
CA GLU A 113 -11.20 -7.19 -17.51
C GLU A 113 -10.59 -7.11 -16.10
N LEU A 114 -10.30 -5.91 -15.60
CA LEU A 114 -9.67 -5.73 -14.29
C LEU A 114 -10.69 -5.78 -13.15
N VAL A 115 -11.89 -5.24 -13.33
CA VAL A 115 -12.97 -5.24 -12.31
C VAL A 115 -13.27 -6.65 -11.78
N PRO A 116 -13.44 -7.70 -12.61
CA PRO A 116 -13.65 -9.06 -12.10
C PRO A 116 -12.49 -9.62 -11.27
N VAL A 117 -11.26 -9.12 -11.48
CA VAL A 117 -10.09 -9.53 -10.68
C VAL A 117 -10.17 -8.90 -9.28
N PHE A 118 -10.57 -7.62 -9.19
CA PHE A 118 -10.89 -6.98 -7.91
C PHE A 118 -11.99 -7.76 -7.18
N ASP A 119 -13.10 -8.06 -7.85
CA ASP A 119 -14.23 -8.79 -7.25
C ASP A 119 -13.81 -10.15 -6.69
N LYS A 120 -12.95 -10.87 -7.43
CA LYS A 120 -12.43 -12.16 -7.00
C LYS A 120 -11.55 -12.01 -5.75
N LEU A 121 -10.68 -11.01 -5.68
CA LEU A 121 -9.83 -10.78 -4.52
C LEU A 121 -10.64 -10.31 -3.31
N LEU A 122 -11.55 -9.36 -3.48
CA LEU A 122 -12.46 -8.88 -2.43
C LEU A 122 -13.26 -10.02 -1.82
N LYS A 123 -13.82 -10.91 -2.65
CA LYS A 123 -14.50 -12.11 -2.17
C LYS A 123 -13.57 -13.06 -1.40
N LYS A 124 -12.29 -13.15 -1.77
CA LYS A 124 -11.31 -13.95 -1.05
C LYS A 124 -11.00 -13.34 0.32
N LEU A 125 -10.92 -12.02 0.41
CA LEU A 125 -10.61 -11.27 1.64
C LEU A 125 -11.73 -11.36 2.70
N ASP A 126 -12.99 -11.55 2.28
CA ASP A 126 -14.14 -11.72 3.19
C ASP A 126 -14.12 -13.06 3.97
N GLY A 127 -13.27 -14.01 3.56
CA GLY A 127 -13.16 -15.32 4.20
C GLY A 127 -12.19 -15.36 5.39
N PRO A 128 -12.21 -16.43 6.21
CA PRO A 128 -11.18 -16.70 7.20
C PRO A 128 -9.80 -16.79 6.54
N GLN A 129 -8.79 -16.15 7.14
CA GLN A 129 -7.42 -16.13 6.62
C GLN A 129 -6.47 -16.85 7.58
N SER A 130 -5.64 -17.75 7.05
CA SER A 130 -4.40 -18.14 7.73
C SER A 130 -3.33 -17.06 7.54
N HIS A 131 -2.20 -17.17 8.26
CA HIS A 131 -1.09 -16.24 8.07
C HIS A 131 -0.49 -16.28 6.65
N ASP A 132 -0.36 -17.48 6.08
CA ASP A 132 0.13 -17.66 4.71
C ASP A 132 -0.86 -17.09 3.68
N ASP A 133 -2.17 -17.20 3.96
CA ASP A 133 -3.20 -16.57 3.12
C ASP A 133 -3.12 -15.04 3.17
N GLU A 134 -2.89 -14.47 4.36
CA GLU A 134 -2.74 -13.02 4.56
C GLU A 134 -1.57 -12.46 3.73
N LEU A 135 -0.40 -13.11 3.78
CA LEU A 135 0.76 -12.73 2.97
C LEU A 135 0.42 -12.80 1.47
N ALA A 136 -0.10 -13.94 1.02
CA ALA A 136 -0.42 -14.14 -0.39
C ALA A 136 -1.51 -13.18 -0.90
N ASN A 137 -2.42 -12.73 -0.04
CA ASN A 137 -3.42 -11.75 -0.37
C ASN A 137 -2.85 -10.33 -0.44
N LEU A 138 -1.99 -9.94 0.49
CA LEU A 138 -1.32 -8.63 0.45
C LEU A 138 -0.47 -8.46 -0.82
N VAL A 139 0.23 -9.51 -1.25
CA VAL A 139 0.92 -9.51 -2.56
C VAL A 139 -0.06 -9.26 -3.70
N GLN A 140 -1.23 -9.90 -3.69
CA GLN A 140 -2.25 -9.69 -4.72
C GLN A 140 -2.88 -8.29 -4.66
N VAL A 141 -3.07 -7.73 -3.46
CA VAL A 141 -3.55 -6.35 -3.26
C VAL A 141 -2.58 -5.37 -3.92
N PHE A 142 -1.29 -5.43 -3.59
CA PHE A 142 -0.30 -4.56 -4.21
C PHE A 142 -0.12 -4.80 -5.72
N CYS A 143 -0.26 -6.03 -6.18
CA CYS A 143 -0.29 -6.33 -7.61
C CYS A 143 -1.49 -5.68 -8.31
N LEU A 144 -2.68 -5.66 -7.70
CA LEU A 144 -3.84 -4.97 -8.26
C LEU A 144 -3.65 -3.46 -8.32
N VAL A 145 -3.02 -2.85 -7.31
CA VAL A 145 -2.64 -1.43 -7.35
C VAL A 145 -1.74 -1.16 -8.56
N GLY A 146 -0.72 -2.01 -8.80
CA GLY A 146 0.14 -1.92 -9.98
C GLY A 146 -0.63 -2.02 -11.30
N ARG A 147 -1.59 -2.96 -11.40
CA ARG A 147 -2.46 -3.10 -12.59
C ARG A 147 -3.38 -1.90 -12.79
N ALA A 148 -3.91 -1.33 -11.71
CA ALA A 148 -4.72 -0.11 -11.79
C ALA A 148 -3.88 1.08 -12.28
N CYS A 149 -2.64 1.20 -11.81
CA CYS A 149 -1.66 2.18 -12.31
C CYS A 149 -1.41 2.04 -13.82
N ARG A 150 -1.31 0.79 -14.32
CA ARG A 150 -1.09 0.50 -15.75
C ARG A 150 -2.21 1.01 -16.66
N LEU A 151 -3.46 1.06 -16.19
CA LEU A 151 -4.60 1.58 -16.97
C LEU A 151 -4.43 3.02 -17.45
N ASN A 152 -3.66 3.83 -16.73
CA ASN A 152 -3.36 5.23 -17.08
C ASN A 152 -1.88 5.45 -17.41
N GLU A 153 -1.12 4.38 -17.64
CA GLU A 153 0.34 4.40 -17.80
C GLU A 153 1.06 5.11 -16.63
N MET A 154 0.43 5.19 -15.46
CA MET A 154 0.95 5.90 -14.30
C MET A 154 2.00 5.05 -13.61
N PRO A 155 3.26 5.50 -13.47
CA PRO A 155 4.26 4.77 -12.73
C PRO A 155 3.85 4.56 -11.25
N PRO A 156 3.96 3.35 -10.66
CA PRO A 156 3.52 3.09 -9.28
C PRO A 156 4.29 3.87 -8.21
N ASP A 157 5.49 4.37 -8.51
CA ASP A 157 6.27 5.19 -7.59
C ASP A 157 5.59 6.54 -7.29
N ARG A 158 4.71 7.04 -8.16
CA ARG A 158 3.88 8.23 -7.92
C ARG A 158 3.03 8.12 -6.64
N LEU A 159 2.48 6.94 -6.36
CA LEU A 159 1.69 6.71 -5.14
C LEU A 159 2.54 6.90 -3.89
N LEU A 160 3.78 6.42 -3.94
CA LEU A 160 4.72 6.43 -2.81
C LEU A 160 5.41 7.79 -2.67
N GLU A 161 5.54 8.56 -3.75
CA GLU A 161 6.05 9.93 -3.72
C GLU A 161 5.14 10.82 -2.86
N GLN A 162 3.81 10.65 -2.98
CA GLN A 162 2.86 11.36 -2.15
C GLN A 162 3.01 10.98 -0.68
N ASP A 163 3.01 9.68 -0.36
CA ASP A 163 3.15 9.19 1.01
C ASP A 163 4.44 9.72 1.67
N LYS A 164 5.57 9.57 0.96
CA LYS A 164 6.85 10.10 1.41
C LYS A 164 6.81 11.61 1.62
N THR A 165 6.20 12.37 0.71
CA THR A 165 6.08 13.82 0.84
C THR A 165 5.31 14.18 2.10
N GLU A 166 4.15 13.57 2.33
CA GLU A 166 3.33 13.82 3.50
C GLU A 166 4.04 13.42 4.81
N MET A 167 4.68 12.25 4.84
CA MET A 167 5.44 11.79 5.99
C MET A 167 6.68 12.66 6.27
N SER A 168 7.33 13.19 5.24
CA SER A 168 8.50 14.07 5.37
C SER A 168 8.18 15.41 6.03
N GLN A 169 6.92 15.84 5.95
CA GLN A 169 6.42 17.06 6.57
C GLN A 169 6.04 16.89 8.05
N LYS A 170 6.06 15.66 8.58
CA LYS A 170 5.71 15.41 9.98
C LYS A 170 6.95 15.58 10.87
N ASP A 171 6.92 16.56 11.78
CA ASP A 171 8.04 16.85 12.69
C ASP A 171 8.48 15.63 13.51
N TYR A 172 7.53 14.79 13.95
CA TYR A 172 7.82 13.58 14.72
C TYR A 172 8.56 12.48 13.91
N LEU A 173 8.63 12.60 12.59
CA LEU A 173 9.43 11.74 11.71
C LEU A 173 10.77 12.36 11.31
N ALA A 174 11.09 13.58 11.72
CA ALA A 174 12.35 14.24 11.33
C ALA A 174 13.60 13.41 11.65
N ASN A 175 13.58 12.68 12.77
CA ASN A 175 14.68 11.79 13.17
C ASN A 175 14.82 10.54 12.30
N TYR A 176 13.75 10.10 11.63
CA TYR A 176 13.81 9.03 10.66
C TYR A 176 14.46 9.53 9.36
N TRP A 177 13.97 10.66 8.84
CA TRP A 177 14.42 11.24 7.56
C TRP A 177 15.85 11.80 7.58
N LYS A 178 16.39 12.16 8.75
CA LYS A 178 17.78 12.60 8.91
C LYS A 178 18.79 11.45 8.92
N ARG A 179 18.35 10.20 9.01
CA ARG A 179 19.25 9.04 9.02
C ARG A 179 19.92 8.91 7.64
N PRO A 180 21.20 8.52 7.58
CA PRO A 180 21.75 8.06 6.32
C PRO A 180 20.88 6.91 5.80
N ALA A 181 20.57 6.91 4.50
CA ALA A 181 19.82 5.81 3.90
C ALA A 181 20.49 4.47 4.29
N PRO A 182 19.74 3.47 4.77
CA PRO A 182 20.32 2.18 5.07
C PRO A 182 21.04 1.69 3.82
N LEU A 183 22.29 1.23 3.99
CA LEU A 183 23.06 0.63 2.92
C LEU A 183 22.21 -0.52 2.37
N LEU A 184 21.74 -0.39 1.12
CA LEU A 184 21.13 -1.50 0.40
C LEU A 184 22.18 -2.61 0.32
N SER A 185 22.04 -3.66 1.13
CA SER A 185 22.79 -4.89 0.96
C SER A 185 22.47 -5.41 -0.44
N ARG A 186 23.50 -5.43 -1.29
CA ARG A 186 23.47 -5.93 -2.66
C ARG A 186 23.18 -7.42 -2.72
#